data_AF-A0A495IL79-F1
#
_entry.id   AF-A0A495IL79-F1
#
_cell.length_a   1.000
_cell.length_b   1.000
_cell.length_c   1.000
_cell.angle_alpha   90.00
_cell.angle_beta   90.00
_cell.angle_gamma   90.00
#
_symmetry.space_group_name_H-M   'P 1'
#
loop_
_entity.id
_entity.type
_entity.pdbx_description
1 polymer ?
#
loop_
_entity_poly.entity_id
_entity_poly.type
_entity_poly.pdbx_seq_one_letter_code
_entity_poly.pdbx_strand_id
1 'polypeptide(L)'
;MGAFDEIRLAEARRMLGLAQTDDLSTRAELWLSQGVRSPSLELLAVSPDATPEESLRLLRAAAVELDLAFETPQAARTYSIQASLPSLTSMQGVGEITDYSNGMTDALERRLRRLFRRRR
;
A
#
# COMPACT_ATOMS: atom_id res chain seq x y z
N MET A 1 -7.55 13.42 1.94
CA MET A 1 -6.61 12.59 2.72
C MET A 1 -5.28 13.32 2.70
N GLY A 2 -4.55 13.43 3.82
CA GLY A 2 -3.28 14.17 3.85
C GLY A 2 -2.10 13.35 3.31
N ALA A 3 -0.96 14.00 3.05
CA ALA A 3 0.26 13.34 2.57
C ALA A 3 0.71 12.19 3.48
N PHE A 4 0.68 12.41 4.80
CA PHE A 4 1.04 11.39 5.80
C PHE A 4 0.08 10.19 5.77
N ASP A 5 -1.23 10.43 5.61
CA ASP A 5 -2.22 9.35 5.50
C ASP A 5 -2.03 8.54 4.21
N GLU A 6 -1.67 9.22 3.13
CA GLU A 6 -1.39 8.58 1.85
C GLU A 6 -0.15 7.68 1.90
N ILE A 7 0.94 8.15 2.52
CA ILE A 7 2.14 7.35 2.75
C ILE A 7 1.81 6.17 3.65
N ARG A 8 1.07 6.40 4.74
CA ARG A 8 0.67 5.35 5.67
C ARG A 8 -0.23 4.30 5.01
N LEU A 9 -1.12 4.71 4.11
CA LEU A 9 -1.93 3.80 3.31
C LEU A 9 -1.08 3.01 2.31
N ALA A 10 -0.10 3.65 1.66
CA ALA A 10 0.83 2.97 0.76
C ALA A 10 1.64 1.91 1.52
N GLU A 11 2.13 2.21 2.72
CA GLU A 11 2.83 1.23 3.57
C GLU A 11 1.92 0.08 4.00
N ALA A 12 0.66 0.38 4.34
CA ALA A 12 -0.33 -0.67 4.64
C ALA A 12 -0.51 -1.61 3.44
N ARG A 13 -0.69 -1.06 2.24
CA ARG A 13 -0.82 -1.84 1.00
C ARG A 13 0.44 -2.66 0.71
N ARG A 14 1.64 -2.10 0.94
CA ARG A 14 2.91 -2.85 0.82
C ARG A 14 2.94 -4.06 1.74
N MET A 15 2.62 -3.89 3.03
CA MET A 15 2.60 -5.00 3.99
C MET A 15 1.58 -6.10 3.64
N LEU A 16 0.50 -5.74 2.95
CA LEU A 16 -0.54 -6.67 2.52
C LEU A 16 -0.27 -7.31 1.14
N GLY A 17 0.79 -6.89 0.44
CA GLY A 17 1.08 -7.35 -0.92
C GLY A 17 0.14 -6.77 -1.98
N LEU A 18 -0.42 -5.59 -1.71
CA LEU A 18 -1.37 -4.86 -2.55
C LEU A 18 -0.82 -3.52 -3.07
N ALA A 19 0.49 -3.26 -2.90
CA ALA A 19 1.09 -2.01 -3.34
C ALA A 19 1.13 -1.93 -4.87
N GLN A 20 0.79 -0.76 -5.39
CA GLN A 20 1.04 -0.38 -6.78
C GLN A 20 2.40 0.32 -6.81
N THR A 21 3.28 -0.11 -7.71
CA THR A 21 4.66 0.38 -7.78
C THR A 21 4.90 1.34 -8.94
N ASP A 22 4.01 1.34 -9.94
CA ASP A 22 4.20 2.00 -11.23
C ASP A 22 4.16 3.53 -11.13
N ASP A 23 3.66 4.09 -10.04
CA ASP A 23 3.51 5.53 -9.80
C ASP A 23 4.26 6.04 -8.55
N LEU A 24 5.04 5.19 -7.86
CA LEU A 24 5.60 5.53 -6.54
C LEU A 24 6.59 6.71 -6.57
N SER A 25 7.37 6.86 -7.65
CA SER A 25 8.29 8.00 -7.81
C SER A 25 7.53 9.32 -7.92
N THR A 26 6.53 9.38 -8.81
CA THR A 26 5.64 10.54 -8.99
C THR A 26 4.88 10.87 -7.70
N ARG A 27 4.44 9.85 -6.96
CA ARG A 27 3.76 10.03 -5.66
C ARG A 27 4.72 10.58 -4.61
N ALA A 28 5.98 10.16 -4.61
CA ALA A 28 7.01 10.71 -3.73
C ALA A 28 7.27 12.19 -4.02
N GLU A 29 7.39 12.60 -5.29
CA GLU A 29 7.49 14.01 -5.67
C GLU A 29 6.32 14.84 -5.13
N LEU A 30 5.09 14.31 -5.25
CA LEU A 30 3.90 14.97 -4.72
C LEU A 30 3.98 15.14 -3.19
N TRP A 31 4.32 14.09 -2.44
CA TRP A 31 4.45 14.18 -0.98
C TRP A 31 5.54 15.16 -0.55
N LEU A 32 6.66 15.21 -1.28
CA LEU A 32 7.70 16.22 -1.08
C LEU A 32 7.16 17.62 -1.36
N SER A 33 6.41 17.85 -2.45
CA SER A 33 5.82 19.16 -2.72
C SER A 33 4.81 19.61 -1.64
N GLN A 34 4.16 18.64 -0.96
CA GLN A 34 3.24 18.87 0.15
C GLN A 34 3.94 19.09 1.50
N GLY A 35 5.28 19.10 1.51
CA GLY A 35 6.09 19.42 2.69
C GLY A 35 6.52 18.24 3.54
N VAL A 36 6.20 17.00 3.13
CA VAL A 36 6.77 15.81 3.80
C VAL A 36 8.25 15.72 3.44
N ARG A 37 9.12 15.43 4.41
CA ARG A 37 10.57 15.35 4.21
C ARG A 37 11.09 14.05 4.80
N SER A 38 11.72 13.24 3.97
CA SER A 38 12.36 11.98 4.34
C SER A 38 13.45 11.70 3.31
N PRO A 39 14.69 11.34 3.72
CA PRO A 39 15.75 10.96 2.79
C PRO A 39 15.32 9.85 1.83
N SER A 40 14.55 8.88 2.32
CA SER A 40 14.05 7.78 1.50
C SER A 40 13.00 8.22 0.47
N LEU A 41 12.18 9.24 0.78
CA LEU A 41 11.26 9.85 -0.20
C LEU A 41 12.00 10.65 -1.27
N GLU A 42 13.04 11.39 -0.89
CA GLU A 42 13.88 12.14 -1.84
C GLU A 42 14.54 11.19 -2.84
N LEU A 43 15.09 10.07 -2.35
CA LEU A 43 15.65 9.02 -3.20
C LEU A 43 14.60 8.37 -4.09
N LEU A 44 13.41 8.09 -3.58
CA LEU A 44 12.32 7.50 -4.36
C LEU A 44 11.85 8.43 -5.49
N ALA A 45 11.78 9.74 -5.23
CA ALA A 45 11.39 10.73 -6.22
C ALA A 45 12.38 10.81 -7.39
N VAL A 46 13.69 10.73 -7.12
CA VAL A 46 14.73 10.85 -8.16
C VAL A 46 15.12 9.53 -8.83
N SER A 47 14.45 8.42 -8.50
CA SER A 47 14.76 7.08 -9.02
C SER A 47 13.64 6.53 -9.92
N PRO A 48 13.37 7.13 -11.10
CA PRO A 48 12.28 6.70 -11.98
C PRO A 48 12.47 5.27 -12.53
N ASP A 49 13.72 4.80 -12.63
CA ASP A 49 14.07 3.47 -13.14
C ASP A 49 14.25 2.41 -12.04
N ALA A 50 13.88 2.73 -10.78
CA ALA A 50 13.98 1.78 -9.67
C ALA A 50 13.12 0.55 -9.93
N THR A 51 13.65 -0.63 -9.62
CA THR A 51 12.86 -1.86 -9.67
C THR A 51 11.70 -1.79 -8.67
N PRO A 52 10.59 -2.51 -8.89
CA PRO A 52 9.48 -2.55 -7.93
C PRO A 52 9.93 -2.89 -6.50
N GLU A 53 10.88 -3.80 -6.36
CA GLU A 53 11.43 -4.19 -5.06
C GLU A 53 12.22 -3.08 -4.37
N GLU A 54 12.96 -2.27 -5.13
CA GLU A 54 13.66 -1.09 -4.63
C GLU A 54 12.69 0.01 -4.22
N SER A 55 11.70 0.31 -5.05
CA SER A 55 10.67 1.31 -4.76
C SER A 55 9.90 0.96 -3.48
N LEU A 56 9.52 -0.31 -3.29
CA LEU A 56 8.87 -0.77 -2.06
C LEU A 56 9.80 -0.74 -0.84
N ARG A 57 11.10 -0.94 -1.03
CA ARG A 57 12.09 -0.84 0.04
C ARG A 57 12.26 0.62 0.50
N LEU A 58 12.34 1.55 -0.45
CA LEU A 58 12.39 2.99 -0.17
C LEU A 58 11.11 3.49 0.49
N LEU A 59 9.94 3.03 0.02
CA LEU A 59 8.65 3.32 0.67
C LEU A 59 8.64 2.86 2.13
N ARG A 60 9.11 1.64 2.41
CA ARG A 60 9.22 1.12 3.78
C ARG A 60 10.17 1.98 4.63
N ALA A 61 11.33 2.34 4.09
CA ALA A 61 12.31 3.14 4.80
C ALA A 61 11.75 4.54 5.14
N ALA A 62 11.06 5.18 4.19
CA ALA A 62 10.35 6.43 4.42
C ALA A 62 9.27 6.29 5.50
N ALA A 63 8.47 5.22 5.47
CA ALA A 63 7.45 4.98 6.49
C ALA A 63 8.06 4.79 7.89
N VAL A 64 9.25 4.20 8.01
CA VAL A 64 9.98 4.10 9.28
C VAL A 64 10.52 5.47 9.73
N GLU A 65 11.15 6.22 8.83
CA GLU A 65 11.70 7.56 9.12
C GLU A 65 10.62 8.55 9.58
N LEU A 66 9.40 8.40 9.08
CA LEU A 66 8.25 9.27 9.38
C LEU A 66 7.35 8.74 10.52
N ASP A 67 7.72 7.62 11.16
CA ASP A 67 6.92 6.94 12.19
C ASP A 67 5.50 6.55 11.74
N LEU A 68 5.38 6.10 10.48
CA LEU A 68 4.14 5.66 9.83
C LEU A 68 4.06 4.15 9.62
N ALA A 69 5.13 3.41 9.94
CA ALA A 69 5.18 1.96 9.78
C ALA A 69 4.20 1.24 10.73
N PHE A 70 3.76 0.04 10.34
CA PHE A 70 2.93 -0.81 11.21
C PHE A 70 3.77 -1.91 11.85
N GLU A 71 3.53 -2.15 13.13
CA GLU A 71 4.16 -3.24 13.87
C GLU A 71 3.69 -4.63 13.40
N THR A 72 2.43 -4.73 12.96
CA THR A 72 1.81 -6.00 12.56
C THR A 72 1.03 -5.90 11.26
N PRO A 73 0.94 -6.99 10.48
CA PRO A 73 0.06 -7.05 9.30
C PRO A 73 -1.42 -6.82 9.64
N GLN A 74 -1.84 -7.15 10.87
CA GLN A 74 -3.21 -6.92 11.32
C GLN A 74 -3.50 -5.43 11.49
N ALA A 75 -2.57 -4.65 12.04
CA ALA A 75 -2.71 -3.20 12.16
C ALA A 75 -2.76 -2.53 10.78
N ALA A 76 -1.90 -2.94 9.86
CA ALA A 76 -1.92 -2.49 8.47
C ALA A 76 -3.27 -2.77 7.78
N ARG A 77 -3.83 -3.98 7.99
CA ARG A 77 -5.15 -4.34 7.47
C ARG A 77 -6.26 -3.46 8.04
N THR A 78 -6.31 -3.28 9.35
CA THR A 78 -7.32 -2.44 10.01
C THR A 78 -7.27 -1.01 9.45
N TYR A 79 -6.08 -0.42 9.35
CA TYR A 79 -5.91 0.92 8.79
C TYR A 79 -6.33 0.99 7.32
N SER A 80 -5.90 0.03 6.49
CA SER A 80 -6.27 0.00 5.07
C SER A 80 -7.78 -0.08 4.87
N ILE A 81 -8.49 -0.88 5.68
CA ILE A 81 -9.95 -0.96 5.62
C ILE A 81 -10.56 0.38 6.02
N GLN A 82 -10.17 0.93 7.18
CA GLN A 82 -10.69 2.21 7.69
C GLN A 82 -10.48 3.36 6.70
N ALA A 83 -9.30 3.45 6.09
CA ALA A 83 -8.97 4.47 5.09
C ALA A 83 -9.74 4.30 3.77
N SER A 84 -10.21 3.08 3.46
CA SER A 84 -10.98 2.77 2.24
C SER A 84 -12.50 2.84 2.46
N LEU A 85 -12.97 2.92 3.71
CA LEU A 85 -14.41 3.04 3.99
C LEU A 85 -15.07 4.27 3.33
N PRO A 86 -14.46 5.48 3.33
CA PRO A 86 -15.09 6.65 2.72
C PRO A 86 -15.39 6.48 1.22
N SER A 87 -14.51 5.81 0.48
CA SER A 87 -14.73 5.53 -0.95
C SER A 87 -15.84 4.49 -1.14
N LEU A 88 -15.90 3.45 -0.28
CA LEU A 88 -16.92 2.41 -0.30
C LEU A 88 -18.33 2.91 0.09
N THR A 89 -18.42 3.97 0.90
CA THR A 89 -19.71 4.54 1.36
C THR A 89 -20.27 5.64 0.44
N SER A 90 -19.52 6.08 -0.57
CA SER A 90 -20.03 6.97 -1.61
C SER A 90 -20.94 6.19 -2.58
N MET A 91 -21.98 6.80 -3.15
CA MET A 91 -22.99 6.13 -4.01
C MET A 91 -22.46 5.41 -5.26
N GLN A 92 -21.14 5.45 -5.52
CA GLN A 92 -20.44 4.68 -6.56
C GLN A 92 -19.83 3.34 -6.06
N GLY A 93 -19.84 3.09 -4.75
CA GLY A 93 -19.18 1.94 -4.10
C GLY A 93 -19.81 0.56 -4.36
N VAL A 94 -21.00 0.47 -4.96
CA VAL A 94 -21.65 -0.83 -5.23
C VAL A 94 -20.90 -1.64 -6.30
N GLY A 95 -20.24 -0.98 -7.26
CA GLY A 95 -19.40 -1.66 -8.26
C GLY A 95 -18.10 -2.21 -7.66
N GLU A 96 -17.38 -1.37 -6.90
CA GLU A 96 -16.07 -1.70 -6.33
C GLU A 96 -16.12 -2.74 -5.21
N ILE A 97 -17.23 -2.86 -4.47
CA ILE A 97 -17.43 -3.95 -3.49
C ILE A 97 -17.35 -5.32 -4.17
N THR A 98 -17.86 -5.43 -5.40
CA THR A 98 -17.87 -6.69 -6.15
C THR A 98 -16.45 -7.04 -6.62
N ASP A 99 -15.70 -6.07 -7.14
CA ASP A 99 -14.32 -6.27 -7.60
C ASP A 99 -13.35 -6.53 -6.43
N TYR A 100 -13.54 -5.84 -5.30
CA TYR A 100 -12.77 -6.07 -4.09
C TYR A 100 -13.08 -7.45 -3.47
N SER A 101 -14.35 -7.87 -3.45
CA SER A 101 -14.77 -9.19 -2.97
C SER A 101 -14.21 -10.32 -3.85
N ASN A 102 -14.24 -10.15 -5.17
CA ASN A 102 -13.70 -11.13 -6.12
C ASN A 102 -12.17 -11.23 -6.02
N GLY A 103 -11.46 -10.10 -5.97
CA GLY A 103 -10.00 -10.09 -5.80
C GLY A 103 -9.53 -10.67 -4.45
N MET A 104 -10.27 -10.40 -3.37
CA MET A 104 -10.00 -10.94 -2.03
C MET A 104 -10.23 -12.46 -1.98
N THR A 105 -11.29 -12.94 -2.62
CA THR A 105 -11.61 -14.37 -2.72
C THR A 105 -10.53 -15.10 -3.53
N ASP A 106 -10.11 -14.56 -4.67
CA ASP A 106 -9.07 -15.15 -5.51
C ASP A 106 -7.70 -15.19 -4.82
N ALA A 107 -7.36 -14.16 -4.02
CA ALA A 107 -6.13 -14.14 -3.26
C ALA A 107 -6.14 -15.19 -2.12
N LEU A 108 -7.29 -15.35 -1.45
CA LEU A 108 -7.46 -16.31 -0.37
C LEU A 108 -7.51 -17.75 -0.91
N GLU A 109 -8.18 -17.96 -2.04
CA GLU A 109 -8.23 -19.25 -2.73
C GLU A 109 -6.84 -19.68 -3.23
N ARG A 110 -6.08 -18.76 -3.84
CA ARG A 110 -4.69 -19.04 -4.24
C ARG A 110 -3.82 -19.41 -3.04
N ARG A 111 -4.03 -18.78 -1.89
CA ARG A 111 -3.30 -19.06 -0.65
C ARG A 111 -3.68 -20.42 -0.04
N LEU A 112 -4.97 -20.78 -0.08
CA LEU A 112 -5.46 -22.09 0.36
C LEU A 112 -4.97 -23.22 -0.57
N ARG A 113 -5.06 -23.06 -1.89
CA ARG A 113 -4.55 -24.05 -2.86
C ARG A 113 -3.05 -24.31 -2.67
N ARG A 114 -2.24 -23.29 -2.36
CA ARG A 114 -0.82 -23.45 -2.03
C ARG A 114 -0.60 -24.21 -0.71
N LEU A 115 -1.45 -23.98 0.29
CA LEU A 115 -1.37 -24.67 1.59
C LEU A 115 -1.71 -26.15 1.47
N PHE A 116 -2.74 -26.50 0.69
CA PHE A 116 -3.18 -27.88 0.49
C PHE A 116 -2.29 -28.67 -0.49
N ARG A 117 -1.58 -28.02 -1.43
CA ARG A 117 -0.57 -28.68 -2.28
C ARG A 117 0.72 -29.08 -1.54
N ARG A 118 1.03 -28.45 -0.41
CA ARG A 118 2.21 -28.78 0.41
C ARG A 118 1.98 -29.92 1.42
N ARG A 119 0.75 -30.46 1.48
CA ARG A 119 0.34 -31.52 2.42
C ARG A 119 0.13 -32.89 1.76
N ARG A 120 0.59 -33.08 0.52
CA ARG A 120 0.67 -34.38 -0.15
C ARG A 120 2.12 -34.76 -0.38
#